data_AF-A0A820WGH8-F1
#
_entry.id   AF-A0A820WGH8-F1
#
_cell.length_a   1.000
_cell.length_b   1.000
_cell.length_c   1.000
_cell.angle_alpha   90.00
_cell.angle_beta   90.00
_cell.angle_gamma   90.00
#
_symmetry.space_group_name_H-M   'P 1'
#
loop_
_entity.id
_entity.type
_entity.pdbx_description
1 polymer ?
#
loop_
_entity_poly.entity_id
_entity_poly.type
_entity_poly.pdbx_seq_one_letter_code
_entity_poly.pdbx_strand_id
1 'polypeptide(L)'
;MESFAIQQYLLQYSVEIDVVVLTGTAALDLLEPAFNLDQPIELSALNTAFDPARTDFDWLSWDESVVDAYIRDPLCSVALDMESCKEMFLGARRIIDPEALRQIHNELPIFISVGDLDPLNQKLTLVEALVGRFRLAGLKNVTVKVYHGARHEVLNEINRDVVVNDIWSWLEHAISNISS
;
A
#
# COMPACT_ATOMS: atom_id res chain seq x y z
N MET A 1 -6.04 2.10 -2.33
CA MET A 1 -5.65 3.52 -2.13
C MET A 1 -5.60 3.90 -0.66
N GLU A 2 -6.27 3.17 0.24
CA GLU A 2 -6.36 3.52 1.67
C GLU A 2 -5.02 3.48 2.40
N SER A 3 -4.08 2.60 2.00
CA SER A 3 -2.75 2.53 2.62
C SER A 3 -1.99 3.86 2.54
N PHE A 4 -2.18 4.64 1.47
CA PHE A 4 -1.60 5.98 1.32
C PHE A 4 -2.21 7.00 2.27
N ALA A 5 -3.53 6.93 2.52
CA ALA A 5 -4.19 7.77 3.50
C ALA A 5 -3.69 7.47 4.92
N ILE A 6 -3.50 6.18 5.25
CA ILE A 6 -2.95 5.79 6.55
C ILE A 6 -1.53 6.30 6.73
N GLN A 7 -0.65 6.19 5.71
CA GLN A 7 0.70 6.77 5.80
C GLN A 7 0.66 8.25 6.23
N GLN A 8 -0.23 9.05 5.65
CA GLN A 8 -0.42 10.46 5.98
C GLN A 8 -1.04 10.69 7.36
N TYR A 9 -1.99 9.83 7.75
CA TYR A 9 -2.65 9.88 9.05
C TYR A 9 -1.66 9.68 10.21
N LEU A 10 -0.69 8.78 10.04
CA LEU A 10 0.32 8.49 11.07
C LEU A 10 1.19 9.69 11.44
N LEU A 11 1.36 10.67 10.55
CA LEU A 11 2.11 11.89 10.82
C LEU A 11 1.51 12.72 11.96
N GLN A 12 0.21 12.55 12.24
CA GLN A 12 -0.51 13.33 13.24
C GLN A 12 -1.05 12.48 14.39
N TYR A 13 -1.45 11.24 14.11
CA TYR A 13 -2.25 10.43 15.04
C TYR A 13 -1.59 9.12 15.45
N SER A 14 -0.30 8.92 15.16
CA SER A 14 0.40 7.65 15.47
C SER A 14 0.40 7.25 16.95
N VAL A 15 0.25 8.21 17.87
CA VAL A 15 0.16 7.93 19.32
C VAL A 15 -1.16 7.31 19.76
N GLU A 16 -2.21 7.42 18.93
CA GLU A 16 -3.54 6.84 19.18
C GLU A 16 -3.69 5.44 18.56
N ILE A 17 -2.65 4.95 17.89
CA ILE A 17 -2.67 3.70 17.13
C ILE A 17 -1.76 2.69 17.81
N ASP A 18 -2.31 1.51 18.12
CA ASP A 18 -1.55 0.42 18.72
C ASP A 18 -0.69 -0.30 17.67
N VAL A 19 -1.25 -0.57 16.48
CA VAL A 19 -0.60 -1.30 15.39
C VAL A 19 -1.11 -0.83 14.03
N VAL A 20 -0.29 -0.95 12.99
CA VAL A 20 -0.66 -0.62 11.60
C VAL A 20 -0.36 -1.79 10.66
N VAL A 21 -1.30 -2.08 9.76
CA VAL A 21 -1.10 -2.97 8.62
C VAL A 21 -1.30 -2.18 7.34
N LEU A 22 -0.30 -2.17 6.47
CA LEU A 22 -0.35 -1.56 5.13
C LEU A 22 -0.25 -2.67 4.08
N THR A 23 -1.30 -2.82 3.26
CA THR A 23 -1.35 -3.78 2.15
C THR A 23 -1.27 -3.03 0.81
N GLY A 24 -0.58 -3.58 -0.18
CA GLY A 24 -0.47 -2.97 -1.51
C GLY A 24 0.07 -1.54 -1.47
N THR A 25 0.93 -1.23 -0.49
CA THR A 25 1.42 0.13 -0.24
C THR A 25 2.65 0.43 -1.08
N ALA A 26 2.96 1.71 -1.24
CA ALA A 26 4.13 2.21 -1.96
C ALA A 26 4.50 3.63 -1.46
N ALA A 27 5.70 4.12 -1.82
CA ALA A 27 6.06 5.53 -1.70
C ALA A 27 5.37 6.35 -2.81
N LEU A 28 4.19 6.92 -2.52
CA LEU A 28 3.33 7.55 -3.53
C LEU A 28 3.97 8.79 -4.20
N ASP A 29 4.83 9.52 -3.49
CA ASP A 29 5.58 10.66 -4.02
C ASP A 29 6.54 10.28 -5.17
N LEU A 30 7.06 9.05 -5.18
CA LEU A 30 7.92 8.56 -6.25
C LEU A 30 7.12 8.09 -7.47
N LEU A 31 5.82 7.83 -7.27
CA LEU A 31 4.89 7.49 -8.33
C LEU A 31 4.29 8.76 -8.96
N GLU A 32 4.12 9.83 -8.18
CA GLU A 32 3.55 11.11 -8.60
C GLU A 32 4.06 11.63 -9.96
N PRO A 33 5.38 11.62 -10.27
CA PRO A 33 5.89 12.17 -11.53
C PRO A 33 5.43 11.40 -12.78
N ALA A 34 4.89 10.19 -12.62
CA ALA A 34 4.33 9.41 -13.72
C ALA A 34 2.91 9.87 -14.12
N PHE A 35 2.28 10.75 -13.34
CA PHE A 35 0.91 11.20 -13.53
C PHE A 35 0.82 12.72 -13.76
N ASN A 36 -0.16 13.11 -14.59
CA ASN A 36 -0.60 14.49 -14.67
C ASN A 36 -1.77 14.69 -13.69
N LEU A 37 -1.51 15.32 -12.54
CA LEU A 37 -2.52 15.52 -11.50
C LEU A 37 -3.64 16.51 -11.88
N ASP A 38 -3.53 17.20 -13.01
CA ASP A 38 -4.60 18.06 -13.56
C ASP A 38 -5.47 17.30 -14.58
N GLN A 39 -5.33 15.97 -14.66
CA GLN A 39 -6.14 15.07 -15.49
C GLN A 39 -6.63 13.87 -14.65
N PRO A 40 -7.70 13.18 -15.09
CA PRO A 40 -8.09 11.91 -14.49
C PRO A 40 -6.91 10.92 -14.50
N ILE A 41 -6.65 10.29 -13.36
CA ILE A 41 -5.60 9.29 -13.23
C ILE A 41 -6.11 7.98 -13.82
N GLU A 42 -5.54 7.58 -14.94
CA GLU A 42 -5.82 6.28 -15.56
C GLU A 42 -4.89 5.21 -14.99
N LEU A 43 -5.45 4.28 -14.22
CA LEU A 43 -4.70 3.15 -13.66
C LEU A 43 -4.53 1.99 -14.64
N SER A 44 -5.16 2.05 -15.81
CA SER A 44 -5.01 1.07 -16.89
C SER A 44 -3.56 0.88 -17.33
N ALA A 45 -2.72 1.92 -17.21
CA ALA A 45 -1.29 1.85 -17.52
C ALA A 45 -0.53 0.82 -16.65
N LEU A 46 -0.99 0.56 -15.42
CA LEU A 46 -0.42 -0.46 -14.53
C LEU A 46 -0.56 -1.87 -15.12
N ASN A 47 -1.55 -2.07 -15.97
CA ASN A 47 -1.87 -3.35 -16.56
C ASN A 47 -0.93 -3.78 -17.70
N THR A 48 -0.19 -2.83 -18.28
CA THR A 48 0.79 -3.06 -19.36
C THR A 48 1.84 -4.13 -19.00
N ALA A 49 2.13 -4.29 -17.70
CA ALA A 49 3.07 -5.31 -17.22
C ALA A 49 2.60 -6.76 -17.48
N PHE A 50 1.33 -6.95 -17.83
CA PHE A 50 0.68 -8.26 -18.00
C PHE A 50 0.24 -8.53 -19.44
N ASP A 51 0.76 -7.79 -20.42
CA ASP A 51 0.40 -7.98 -21.82
C ASP A 51 0.84 -9.33 -22.40
N PRO A 52 -0.01 -10.03 -23.18
CA PRO A 52 -1.42 -9.69 -23.44
C PRO A 52 -2.30 -9.98 -22.21
N ALA A 53 -2.96 -8.93 -21.70
CA ALA A 53 -3.86 -9.03 -20.55
C ALA A 53 -5.28 -9.42 -20.98
N ARG A 54 -6.03 -10.04 -20.06
CA ARG A 54 -7.43 -10.45 -20.24
C ARG A 54 -8.38 -9.26 -20.04
N THR A 55 -8.07 -8.38 -19.09
CA THR A 55 -8.86 -7.19 -18.74
C THR A 55 -7.94 -6.01 -18.43
N ASP A 56 -8.49 -4.79 -18.28
CA ASP A 56 -7.73 -3.59 -17.85
C ASP A 56 -7.32 -3.62 -16.36
N PHE A 57 -7.74 -4.63 -15.60
CA PHE A 57 -7.60 -4.73 -14.14
C PHE A 57 -6.85 -5.97 -13.67
N ASP A 58 -6.21 -6.72 -14.58
CA ASP A 58 -5.46 -7.93 -14.25
C ASP A 58 -4.33 -7.63 -13.24
N TRP A 59 -3.80 -6.41 -13.23
CA TRP A 59 -2.83 -5.96 -12.22
C TRP A 59 -3.31 -6.03 -10.76
N LEU A 60 -4.62 -6.16 -10.50
CA LEU A 60 -5.15 -6.27 -9.14
C LEU A 60 -4.78 -7.60 -8.48
N SER A 61 -5.05 -8.72 -9.14
CA SER A 61 -4.84 -10.06 -8.58
C SER A 61 -4.51 -11.04 -9.70
N TRP A 62 -3.76 -12.10 -9.38
CA TRP A 62 -3.61 -13.23 -10.29
C TRP A 62 -4.92 -14.00 -10.45
N ASP A 63 -5.75 -14.05 -9.41
CA ASP A 63 -7.03 -14.77 -9.44
C ASP A 63 -8.03 -14.07 -10.37
N GLU A 64 -8.25 -14.65 -11.54
CA GLU A 64 -9.18 -14.13 -12.55
C GLU A 64 -10.60 -13.94 -12.00
N SER A 65 -11.04 -14.78 -11.05
CA SER A 65 -12.37 -14.70 -10.47
C SER A 65 -12.55 -13.47 -9.58
N VAL A 66 -11.48 -13.03 -8.92
CA VAL A 66 -11.42 -11.79 -8.14
C VAL A 66 -11.48 -10.58 -9.06
N VAL A 67 -10.68 -10.57 -10.12
CA VAL A 67 -10.69 -9.48 -11.11
C VAL A 67 -12.07 -9.35 -11.76
N ASP A 68 -12.68 -10.48 -12.10
CA ASP A 68 -14.05 -10.53 -12.63
C ASP A 68 -15.10 -10.03 -11.63
N ALA A 69 -14.94 -10.33 -10.34
CA ALA A 69 -15.83 -9.83 -9.30
C ALA A 69 -15.69 -8.31 -9.14
N TYR A 70 -14.46 -7.79 -9.13
CA TYR A 70 -14.17 -6.36 -9.08
C TYR A 70 -14.83 -5.60 -10.23
N ILE A 71 -14.69 -6.08 -11.47
CA ILE A 71 -15.26 -5.43 -12.66
C ILE A 71 -16.80 -5.41 -12.61
N ARG A 72 -17.42 -6.46 -12.05
CA ARG A 72 -18.88 -6.57 -11.97
C ARG A 72 -19.50 -5.78 -10.82
N ASP A 73 -18.71 -5.36 -9.83
CA ASP A 73 -19.23 -4.64 -8.66
C ASP A 73 -19.43 -3.15 -8.98
N PRO A 74 -20.68 -2.63 -8.97
CA PRO A 74 -20.95 -1.22 -9.20
C PRO A 74 -20.26 -0.29 -8.18
N LEU A 75 -19.96 -0.78 -6.97
CA LEU A 75 -19.27 -0.01 -5.95
C LEU A 75 -17.78 0.20 -6.27
N CYS A 76 -17.18 -0.72 -7.03
CA CYS A 76 -15.80 -0.60 -7.52
C CYS A 76 -15.66 0.30 -8.75
N SER A 77 -16.77 0.61 -9.44
CA SER A 77 -16.76 1.48 -10.63
C SER A 77 -16.68 2.98 -10.30
N VAL A 78 -16.78 3.35 -9.02
CA VAL A 78 -16.70 4.75 -8.58
C VAL A 78 -15.23 5.14 -8.44
N ALA A 79 -14.70 5.81 -9.46
CA ALA A 79 -13.38 6.44 -9.35
C ALA A 79 -13.40 7.56 -8.30
N LEU A 80 -12.28 7.70 -7.57
CA LEU A 80 -12.03 8.91 -6.78
C LEU A 80 -12.08 10.13 -7.71
N ASP A 81 -12.75 11.18 -7.24
CA ASP A 81 -12.79 12.43 -8.00
C ASP A 81 -11.38 13.02 -8.15
N MET A 82 -11.20 13.83 -9.18
CA MET A 82 -9.89 14.36 -9.57
C MET A 82 -9.23 15.17 -8.45
N GLU A 83 -10.02 15.93 -7.68
CA GLU A 83 -9.51 16.77 -6.61
C GLU A 83 -9.06 15.92 -5.41
N SER A 84 -9.86 14.93 -5.01
CA SER A 84 -9.46 13.96 -3.98
C SER A 84 -8.21 13.17 -4.37
N CYS A 85 -8.10 12.74 -5.63
CA CYS A 85 -6.88 12.10 -6.14
C CYS A 85 -5.67 13.03 -6.04
N LYS A 86 -5.81 14.29 -6.48
CA LYS A 86 -4.74 15.28 -6.42
C LYS A 86 -4.30 15.55 -4.98
N GLU A 87 -5.24 15.73 -4.06
CA GLU A 87 -4.95 15.92 -2.64
C GLU A 87 -4.24 14.71 -2.02
N MET A 88 -4.58 13.48 -2.41
CA MET A 88 -3.88 12.29 -1.96
C MET A 88 -2.38 12.32 -2.35
N PHE A 89 -2.06 12.68 -3.59
CA PHE A 89 -0.66 12.82 -4.05
C PHE A 89 0.05 13.98 -3.37
N LEU A 90 -0.58 15.15 -3.29
CA LEU A 90 0.00 16.31 -2.60
C LEU A 90 0.27 16.02 -1.12
N GLY A 91 -0.65 15.35 -0.45
CA GLY A 91 -0.51 14.97 0.94
C GLY A 91 0.61 13.95 1.17
N ALA A 92 0.86 13.05 0.21
CA ALA A 92 1.98 12.12 0.26
C ALA A 92 3.36 12.80 0.19
N ARG A 93 3.46 14.01 -0.36
CA ARG A 93 4.72 14.79 -0.31
C ARG A 93 5.17 15.09 1.11
N ARG A 94 4.28 15.07 2.11
CA ARG A 94 4.67 15.20 3.53
C ARG A 94 5.46 13.99 4.05
N ILE A 95 5.24 12.81 3.46
CA ILE A 95 5.92 11.56 3.83
C ILE A 95 7.39 11.56 3.39
N ILE A 96 7.82 12.52 2.55
CA ILE A 96 9.23 12.66 2.15
C ILE A 96 10.06 13.42 3.19
N ASP A 97 9.42 14.21 4.06
CA ASP A 97 10.09 15.05 5.04
C ASP A 97 10.54 14.21 6.25
N PRO A 98 11.86 14.06 6.49
CA PRO A 98 12.35 13.31 7.64
C PRO A 98 11.87 13.87 8.98
N GLU A 99 11.62 15.18 9.09
CA GLU A 99 11.12 15.78 10.33
C GLU A 99 9.66 15.44 10.58
N ALA A 100 8.84 15.42 9.53
CA ALA A 100 7.46 14.96 9.62
C ALA A 100 7.40 13.47 10.00
N LEU A 101 8.22 12.63 9.39
CA LEU A 101 8.28 11.21 9.72
C LEU A 101 8.75 10.94 11.15
N ARG A 102 9.63 11.78 11.70
CA ARG A 102 10.06 11.71 13.11
C ARG A 102 8.93 11.97 14.11
N GLN A 103 7.80 12.54 13.66
CA GLN A 103 6.60 12.70 14.50
C GLN A 103 5.84 11.37 14.67
N ILE A 104 6.10 10.36 13.83
CA ILE A 104 5.50 9.05 14.02
C ILE A 104 6.11 8.42 15.27
N HIS A 105 5.27 7.93 16.18
CA HIS A 105 5.68 7.20 17.37
C HIS A 105 6.64 6.06 17.00
N ASN A 106 7.89 6.14 17.46
CA ASN A 106 8.98 5.29 16.98
C ASN A 106 8.86 3.81 17.39
N GLU A 107 8.09 3.51 18.43
CA GLU A 107 7.76 2.15 18.85
C GLU A 107 6.54 1.57 18.15
N LEU A 108 5.80 2.36 17.34
CA LEU A 108 4.61 1.90 16.62
C LEU A 108 4.95 0.68 15.73
N PRO A 109 4.36 -0.50 15.97
CA PRO A 109 4.49 -1.65 15.09
C PRO A 109 3.77 -1.40 13.76
N ILE A 110 4.51 -1.56 12.66
CA ILE A 110 4.00 -1.44 11.30
C ILE A 110 4.31 -2.72 10.53
N PHE A 111 3.28 -3.37 10.01
CA PHE A 111 3.38 -4.47 9.06
C PHE A 111 3.08 -3.98 7.65
N ILE A 112 3.96 -4.30 6.71
CA ILE A 112 3.79 -4.00 5.30
C ILE A 112 3.71 -5.30 4.52
N SER A 113 2.67 -5.46 3.72
CA SER A 113 2.45 -6.61 2.83
C SER A 113 2.27 -6.18 1.39
N VAL A 114 3.10 -6.72 0.50
CA VAL A 114 3.08 -6.37 -0.93
C VAL A 114 3.36 -7.61 -1.78
N GLY A 115 2.87 -7.60 -3.02
CA GLY A 115 3.27 -8.56 -4.04
C GLY A 115 4.51 -8.09 -4.80
N ASP A 116 5.38 -9.01 -5.24
CA ASP A 116 6.56 -8.65 -6.05
C ASP A 116 6.25 -8.39 -7.52
N LEU A 117 5.05 -8.77 -7.98
CA LEU A 117 4.52 -8.43 -9.29
C LEU A 117 3.54 -7.25 -9.25
N ASP A 118 3.38 -6.56 -8.11
CA ASP A 118 2.61 -5.32 -8.04
C ASP A 118 3.29 -4.21 -8.89
N PRO A 119 2.67 -3.76 -10.00
CA PRO A 119 3.26 -2.75 -10.87
C PRO A 119 3.39 -1.39 -10.17
N LEU A 120 2.57 -1.09 -9.15
CA LEU A 120 2.70 0.15 -8.38
C LEU A 120 4.02 0.22 -7.63
N ASN A 121 4.58 -0.93 -7.26
CA ASN A 121 5.80 -1.00 -6.45
C ASN A 121 7.09 -0.93 -7.27
N GLN A 122 7.01 -0.91 -8.62
CA GLN A 122 8.16 -0.90 -9.53
C GLN A 122 9.24 -1.90 -9.13
N LYS A 123 8.88 -3.19 -9.07
CA LYS A 123 9.76 -4.27 -8.60
C LYS A 123 10.30 -4.02 -7.19
N LEU A 124 9.38 -3.67 -6.28
CA LEU A 124 9.64 -3.37 -4.87
C LEU A 124 10.41 -2.07 -4.56
N THR A 125 10.91 -1.35 -5.57
CA THR A 125 11.69 -0.12 -5.38
C THR A 125 10.95 0.91 -4.52
N LEU A 126 9.63 1.07 -4.72
CA LEU A 126 8.86 2.09 -4.02
C LEU A 126 8.56 1.72 -2.56
N VAL A 127 8.25 0.46 -2.26
CA VAL A 127 8.10 0.01 -0.87
C VAL A 127 9.44 0.03 -0.14
N GLU A 128 10.55 -0.31 -0.80
CA GLU A 128 11.89 -0.23 -0.22
C GLU A 128 12.27 1.19 0.17
N ALA A 129 11.96 2.18 -0.70
CA ALA A 129 12.14 3.59 -0.39
C ALA A 129 11.31 4.02 0.83
N LEU A 130 10.04 3.62 0.90
CA LEU A 130 9.17 3.90 2.05
C LEU A 130 9.74 3.33 3.35
N VAL A 131 10.11 2.05 3.33
CA VAL A 131 10.68 1.35 4.49
C VAL A 131 12.01 1.96 4.92
N GLY A 132 12.84 2.34 3.95
CA GLY A 132 14.10 3.06 4.19
C GLY A 132 13.86 4.38 4.92
N ARG A 133 12.86 5.16 4.50
CA ARG A 133 12.48 6.42 5.15
C ARG A 133 11.98 6.21 6.57
N PHE A 134 11.11 5.22 6.81
CA PHE A 134 10.67 4.86 8.16
C PHE A 134 11.85 4.51 9.08
N ARG A 135 12.79 3.68 8.61
CA ARG A 135 13.98 3.31 9.39
C ARG A 135 14.89 4.51 9.67
N LEU A 136 15.10 5.38 8.67
CA LEU A 136 15.90 6.61 8.83
C LEU A 136 15.24 7.62 9.79
N ALA A 137 13.92 7.64 9.87
CA ALA A 137 13.16 8.44 10.83
C ALA A 137 13.17 7.86 12.25
N GLY A 138 13.74 6.66 12.44
CA GLY A 138 13.92 6.04 13.75
C GLY A 138 12.81 5.07 14.17
N LEU A 139 11.89 4.71 13.28
CA LEU A 139 10.89 3.68 13.54
C LEU A 139 11.58 2.33 13.68
N LYS A 140 11.33 1.66 14.81
CA LYS A 140 12.05 0.43 15.18
C LYS A 140 11.34 -0.83 14.71
N ASN A 141 10.01 -0.79 14.65
CA ASN A 141 9.16 -1.97 14.53
C ASN A 141 8.50 -2.06 13.15
N VAL A 142 9.30 -2.03 12.07
CA VAL A 142 8.81 -2.13 10.68
C VAL A 142 9.08 -3.52 10.12
N THR A 143 8.02 -4.32 9.97
CA THR A 143 8.04 -5.65 9.35
C THR A 143 7.55 -5.57 7.92
N VAL A 144 8.26 -6.19 6.98
CA VAL A 144 7.88 -6.24 5.57
C VAL A 144 7.77 -7.69 5.12
N LYS A 145 6.64 -8.04 4.52
CA LYS A 145 6.40 -9.33 3.91
C LYS A 145 6.10 -9.15 2.43
N VAL A 146 6.92 -9.80 1.60
CA VAL A 146 6.75 -9.83 0.15
C VAL A 146 6.21 -11.19 -0.25
N TYR A 147 5.12 -11.21 -1.01
CA TYR A 147 4.50 -12.44 -1.51
C TYR A 147 4.91 -12.65 -2.97
N HIS A 148 5.67 -13.72 -3.22
CA HIS A 148 6.18 -14.03 -4.55
C HIS A 148 5.05 -14.42 -5.51
N GLY A 149 5.04 -13.81 -6.70
CA GLY A 149 4.03 -14.02 -7.73
C GLY A 149 2.72 -13.26 -7.49
N ALA A 150 2.55 -12.64 -6.34
CA ALA A 150 1.38 -11.81 -6.03
C ALA A 150 1.48 -10.45 -6.73
N ARG A 151 0.33 -9.93 -7.15
CA ARG A 151 0.13 -8.59 -7.71
C ARG A 151 -0.28 -7.63 -6.59
N HIS A 152 -1.20 -6.69 -6.85
CA HIS A 152 -1.50 -5.59 -5.94
C HIS A 152 -2.32 -5.99 -4.71
N GLU A 153 -3.43 -6.71 -4.90
CA GLU A 153 -4.40 -7.08 -3.87
C GLU A 153 -4.00 -8.39 -3.17
N VAL A 154 -2.90 -8.37 -2.41
CA VAL A 154 -2.37 -9.56 -1.71
C VAL A 154 -3.41 -10.31 -0.86
N LEU A 155 -4.42 -9.61 -0.32
CA LEU A 155 -5.50 -10.22 0.45
C LEU A 155 -6.56 -10.95 -0.40
N ASN A 156 -6.54 -10.76 -1.72
CA ASN A 156 -7.41 -11.38 -2.70
C ASN A 156 -6.61 -12.19 -3.75
N GLU A 157 -5.39 -12.60 -3.41
CA GLU A 157 -4.58 -13.51 -4.22
C GLU A 157 -4.93 -14.98 -3.93
N ILE A 158 -4.47 -15.89 -4.80
CA ILE A 158 -4.68 -17.34 -4.61
C ILE A 158 -4.11 -17.84 -3.28
N ASN A 159 -3.01 -17.24 -2.82
CA ASN A 159 -2.38 -17.57 -1.54
C ASN A 159 -2.94 -16.74 -0.38
N ARG A 160 -4.15 -16.19 -0.49
CA ARG A 160 -4.83 -15.39 0.55
C ARG A 160 -4.73 -15.98 1.95
N ASP A 161 -4.91 -17.28 2.11
CA ASP A 161 -4.84 -17.93 3.43
C ASP A 161 -3.46 -17.77 4.08
N VAL A 162 -2.38 -17.77 3.29
CA VAL A 162 -1.03 -17.49 3.78
C VAL A 162 -0.92 -16.04 4.22
N VAL A 163 -1.41 -15.11 3.41
CA VAL A 163 -1.35 -13.67 3.68
C VAL A 163 -2.13 -13.31 4.96
N VAL A 164 -3.33 -13.85 5.11
CA VAL A 164 -4.17 -13.67 6.29
C VAL A 164 -3.51 -14.26 7.54
N ASN A 165 -2.95 -15.47 7.46
CA ASN A 165 -2.28 -16.10 8.59
C ASN A 165 -1.00 -15.36 9.01
N ASP A 166 -0.23 -14.83 8.06
CA ASP A 166 0.96 -14.02 8.34
C ASP A 166 0.57 -12.73 9.09
N ILE A 167 -0.47 -12.03 8.61
CA ILE A 167 -0.99 -10.81 9.27
C ILE A 167 -1.53 -11.15 10.66
N TRP A 168 -2.32 -12.22 10.78
CA TRP A 168 -2.89 -12.67 12.06
C TRP A 168 -1.80 -12.96 13.09
N SER A 169 -0.81 -13.78 12.71
CA SER A 169 0.30 -14.16 13.58
C SER A 169 1.12 -12.93 14.00
N TRP A 170 1.32 -11.99 13.08
CA TRP A 170 2.00 -10.73 13.39
C TRP A 170 1.19 -9.86 14.37
N LEU A 171 -0.12 -9.74 14.18
CA LEU A 171 -1.00 -8.99 15.08
C LEU A 171 -1.00 -9.57 16.50
N GLU A 172 -1.12 -10.89 16.64
CA GLU A 172 -1.06 -11.56 17.95
C GLU A 172 0.26 -11.24 18.69
N HIS A 173 1.38 -11.28 17.96
CA HIS A 173 2.68 -10.96 18.53
C HIS A 173 2.81 -9.47 18.90
N ALA A 174 2.42 -8.58 17.99
CA ALA A 174 2.52 -7.13 18.19
C ALA A 174 1.68 -6.66 19.38
N ILE A 175 0.42 -7.12 19.47
CA ILE A 175 -0.51 -6.74 20.56
C ILE A 175 -0.04 -7.29 21.91
N SER A 176 0.48 -8.52 21.95
CA SER A 176 1.00 -9.10 23.19
C SER A 176 2.17 -8.29 23.78
N ASN A 177 3.00 -7.69 22.92
CA ASN A 177 4.12 -6.85 23.35
C ASN A 177 3.71 -5.45 23.79
N ILE A 178 2.52 -4.96 23.43
CA ILE A 178 1.99 -3.65 23.87
C ILE A 178 1.37 -3.74 25.26
N SER A 179 0.78 -4.89 25.60
CA SER A 179 0.09 -5.12 26.88
C SER A 179 1.02 -5.53 28.03
N SER A 180 2.34 -5.49 27.82
CA SER A 180 3.38 -5.95 28.74
C SER A 180 4.24 -4.79 29.25
#